data_AF-A0A5J4Q5H9-F1
#
_entry.id   AF-A0A5J4Q5H9-F1
#
_cell.length_a   1.000
_cell.length_b   1.000
_cell.length_c   1.000
_cell.angle_alpha   90.00
_cell.angle_beta   90.00
_cell.angle_gamma   90.00
#
_symmetry.space_group_name_H-M   'P 1'
#
loop_
_entity.id
_entity.type
_entity.pdbx_description
1 polymer ?
#
loop_
_entity_poly.entity_id
_entity_poly.type
_entity_poly.pdbx_seq_one_letter_code
_entity_poly.pdbx_strand_id
1 'polypeptide(L)'
;LRARGGFQTDIEWENGKVKTLKVKSLLGGNLRIRTADPLTLVGKGNLQPAEGNNPNPFFKTPVIPSPIISKDAKLNPPAVKPTIEYDLLTEPEKEYVFKVN
;
A
#
# COMPACT_ATOMS: atom_id res chain seq x y z
N LEU A 1 5.16 -4.56 13.01
CA LEU A 1 5.73 -3.31 12.43
C LEU A 1 4.70 -2.20 12.55
N ARG A 2 5.07 -0.92 12.35
CA ARG A 2 4.11 0.21 12.28
C ARG A 2 4.41 1.08 11.06
N ALA A 3 3.38 1.38 10.28
CA ALA A 3 3.43 2.35 9.19
C ALA A 3 2.92 3.72 9.65
N ARG A 4 3.19 4.77 8.86
CA ARG A 4 2.65 6.12 9.09
C ARG A 4 1.12 6.07 9.13
N GLY A 5 0.49 7.03 9.81
CA GLY A 5 -0.97 7.08 9.95
C GLY A 5 -1.57 6.10 10.95
N GLY A 6 -0.76 5.50 11.82
CA GLY A 6 -1.26 4.67 12.92
C GLY A 6 -1.67 3.26 12.50
N PHE A 7 -1.14 2.73 11.40
CA PHE A 7 -1.38 1.35 10.98
C PHE A 7 -0.32 0.43 11.58
N GLN A 8 -0.72 -0.45 12.49
CA GLN A 8 0.13 -1.52 12.99
C GLN A 8 -0.05 -2.75 12.11
N THR A 9 1.07 -3.31 11.63
CA THR A 9 1.06 -4.42 10.68
C THR A 9 1.72 -5.66 11.29
N ASP A 10 1.10 -6.79 11.01
CA ASP A 10 1.61 -8.13 11.24
C ASP A 10 1.51 -8.90 9.91
N ILE A 11 2.61 -9.50 9.47
CA ILE A 11 2.72 -10.10 8.14
C ILE A 11 3.35 -11.48 8.26
N GLU A 12 2.61 -12.49 7.82
CA GLU A 12 3.07 -13.86 7.67
C GLU A 12 3.50 -14.10 6.23
N TRP A 13 4.63 -14.77 6.05
CA TRP A 13 5.21 -15.06 4.74
C TRP A 13 5.34 -16.56 4.55
N GLU A 14 5.14 -17.03 3.31
CA GLU A 14 5.36 -18.43 2.93
C GLU A 14 5.87 -18.46 1.48
N ASN A 15 6.95 -19.20 1.22
CA ASN A 15 7.55 -19.34 -0.11
C ASN A 15 7.85 -17.99 -0.82
N GLY A 16 8.27 -16.98 -0.04
CA GLY A 16 8.60 -15.65 -0.57
C GLY A 16 7.39 -14.77 -0.91
N LYS A 17 6.17 -15.19 -0.57
CA LYS A 17 4.92 -14.46 -0.77
C LYS A 17 4.25 -14.12 0.56
N VAL A 18 3.41 -13.09 0.56
CA VAL A 18 2.53 -12.82 1.70
C VAL A 18 1.54 -13.99 1.82
N LYS A 19 1.40 -14.55 3.02
CA LYS A 19 0.36 -15.53 3.33
C LYS A 19 -0.83 -14.84 4.00
N THR A 20 -0.54 -14.07 5.03
CA THR A 20 -1.52 -13.30 5.80
C THR A 20 -0.96 -11.91 6.07
N LEU A 21 -1.79 -10.89 5.94
CA LEU A 21 -1.51 -9.53 6.40
C LEU A 21 -2.61 -9.14 7.38
N LYS A 22 -2.25 -8.77 8.61
CA LYS A 22 -3.17 -8.17 9.58
C LYS A 22 -2.78 -6.71 9.79
N VAL A 23 -3.77 -5.82 9.73
CA VAL A 23 -3.59 -4.39 9.93
C VAL A 23 -4.54 -3.90 11.00
N LYS A 24 -4.00 -3.46 12.13
CA LYS A 24 -4.76 -2.70 13.12
C LYS A 24 -4.66 -1.21 12.81
N SER A 25 -5.79 -0.58 12.54
CA SER A 25 -5.90 0.86 12.27
C SER A 25 -6.16 1.60 13.57
N LEU A 26 -5.14 2.25 14.15
CA LEU A 26 -5.30 2.97 15.43
C LEU A 26 -6.07 4.29 15.25
N LEU A 27 -5.95 4.93 14.09
CA LEU A 27 -6.51 6.25 13.83
C LEU A 27 -7.63 6.26 12.78
N GLY A 28 -7.92 5.13 12.13
CA GLY A 28 -8.85 5.07 10.99
C GLY A 28 -8.27 5.69 9.72
N GLY A 29 -9.16 6.03 8.78
CA GLY A 29 -8.81 6.68 7.52
C GLY A 29 -8.50 5.70 6.40
N ASN A 30 -8.03 6.22 5.25
CA ASN A 30 -7.76 5.40 4.08
C ASN A 30 -6.48 4.58 4.25
N LEU A 31 -6.63 3.26 4.25
CA LEU A 31 -5.54 2.30 4.19
C LEU A 31 -5.30 1.94 2.73
N ARG A 32 -4.16 2.39 2.16
CA ARG A 32 -3.70 1.96 0.84
C ARG A 32 -2.66 0.85 0.97
N ILE A 33 -2.93 -0.31 0.38
CA ILE A 33 -2.04 -1.47 0.39
C ILE A 33 -1.48 -1.67 -1.01
N ARG A 34 -0.15 -1.78 -1.14
CA ARG A 34 0.54 -2.17 -2.38
C ARG A 34 1.15 -3.56 -2.20
N THR A 35 0.87 -4.47 -3.12
CA THR A 35 1.27 -5.88 -3.06
C THR A 35 1.74 -6.39 -4.43
N ALA A 36 2.52 -7.47 -4.44
CA ALA A 36 2.93 -8.17 -5.65
C ALA A 36 1.91 -9.24 -6.07
N ASP A 37 1.20 -9.84 -5.11
CA ASP A 37 0.17 -10.85 -5.33
C ASP A 37 -1.22 -10.31 -4.93
N PRO A 38 -2.30 -10.72 -5.61
CA PRO A 38 -3.66 -10.28 -5.28
C PRO A 38 -4.04 -10.61 -3.83
N LEU A 39 -4.71 -9.66 -3.18
CA LEU A 39 -5.21 -9.84 -1.80
C LEU A 39 -6.73 -9.89 -1.78
N THR A 40 -7.26 -10.70 -0.87
CA THR A 40 -8.66 -10.66 -0.45
C THR A 40 -8.79 -10.24 0.99
N LEU A 41 -9.79 -9.42 1.28
CA LEU A 41 -10.18 -9.08 2.64
C LEU A 41 -10.98 -10.25 3.23
N VAL A 42 -10.57 -10.71 4.41
CA VAL A 42 -11.32 -11.69 5.19
C VAL A 42 -12.43 -10.97 5.96
N GLY A 43 -13.67 -11.40 5.75
CA GLY A 43 -14.83 -10.86 6.45
C GLY A 43 -15.49 -9.71 5.69
N LYS A 44 -16.01 -8.72 6.43
CA LYS A 44 -16.77 -7.60 5.85
C LYS A 44 -15.87 -6.39 5.62
N GLY A 45 -16.10 -5.72 4.50
CA GLY A 45 -15.45 -4.47 4.14
C GLY A 45 -15.38 -4.36 2.63
N ASN A 46 -15.00 -3.17 2.15
CA ASN A 46 -14.98 -2.86 0.73
C ASN A 46 -13.53 -2.57 0.32
N LEU A 47 -12.79 -3.65 0.01
CA LEU A 47 -11.45 -3.55 -0.54
C LEU A 47 -11.56 -3.28 -2.04
N GLN A 48 -11.19 -2.09 -2.46
CA GLN A 48 -11.35 -1.64 -3.84
C GLN A 48 -9.98 -1.43 -4.51
N PRO A 49 -9.86 -1.60 -5.83
CA PRO A 49 -8.67 -1.14 -6.55
C PRO A 49 -8.40 0.34 -6.22
N ALA A 50 -7.14 0.66 -5.94
CA ALA A 50 -6.76 2.03 -5.64
C ALA A 50 -6.74 2.88 -6.91
N GLU A 51 -7.28 4.09 -6.82
CA GLU A 51 -7.26 5.08 -7.91
C GLU A 51 -6.68 6.40 -7.45
N GLY A 52 -6.05 7.13 -8.37
CA GLY A 52 -5.51 8.47 -8.11
C GLY A 52 -4.55 8.55 -6.93
N ASN A 53 -4.52 9.73 -6.29
CA ASN A 53 -3.67 9.98 -5.12
C ASN A 53 -4.27 9.37 -3.85
N ASN A 54 -3.42 8.84 -2.96
CA ASN A 54 -3.88 8.39 -1.65
C ASN A 54 -4.38 9.58 -0.81
N PRO A 55 -5.66 9.63 -0.41
CA PRO A 55 -6.21 10.76 0.34
C PRO A 55 -5.66 10.84 1.78
N ASN A 56 -4.98 9.79 2.26
CA ASN A 56 -4.43 9.76 3.61
C ASN A 56 -3.27 10.79 3.77
N PRO A 57 -3.44 11.85 4.60
CA PRO A 57 -2.46 12.94 4.70
C PRO A 57 -1.10 12.50 5.25
N PHE A 58 -1.03 11.36 5.96
CA PHE A 58 0.21 10.81 6.49
C PHE A 58 1.12 10.17 5.41
N PHE A 59 0.61 10.05 4.18
CA PHE A 59 1.29 9.45 3.03
C PHE A 59 1.47 10.42 1.86
N LYS A 60 1.37 11.74 2.09
CA LYS A 60 1.67 12.74 1.07
C LYS A 60 3.11 12.60 0.59
N THR A 61 3.28 12.49 -0.72
CA THR A 61 4.59 12.59 -1.37
C THR A 61 4.88 14.05 -1.71
N PRO A 62 6.13 14.50 -1.55
CA PRO A 62 6.50 15.87 -1.91
C PRO A 62 6.43 16.04 -3.43
N VAL A 63 5.91 17.19 -3.86
CA VAL A 63 6.01 17.61 -5.26
C VAL A 63 7.39 18.25 -5.43
N ILE A 64 8.21 17.69 -6.32
CA ILE A 64 9.57 18.17 -6.59
C ILE A 64 9.66 18.72 -8.03
N PRO A 65 10.57 19.68 -8.31
CA PRO A 65 10.87 20.10 -9.67
C PRO A 65 11.35 18.93 -10.53
N SER A 66 11.09 19.00 -11.84
CA SER A 66 11.65 18.02 -12.78
C SER A 66 13.19 18.11 -12.80
N PRO A 67 13.89 16.96 -12.89
CA PRO A 67 15.34 16.96 -12.96
C PRO A 67 15.84 17.62 -14.26
N ILE A 68 16.97 18.31 -14.19
CA ILE A 68 17.67 18.83 -15.36
C ILE A 68 18.42 17.65 -16.01
N ILE A 69 18.02 17.28 -17.22
CA ILE A 69 18.60 16.15 -17.96
C ILE A 69 19.40 16.70 -19.13
N SER A 70 20.68 16.31 -19.23
CA SER A 70 21.51 16.67 -20.39
C SER A 70 20.95 16.07 -21.68
N LYS A 71 21.09 16.80 -22.79
CA LYS A 71 20.70 16.30 -24.13
C LYS A 71 21.48 15.05 -24.54
N ASP A 72 22.69 14.88 -24.03
CA ASP A 72 23.56 13.74 -24.33
C ASP A 72 23.31 12.54 -23.39
N ALA A 73 22.43 12.69 -22.40
CA ALA A 73 22.18 11.65 -21.41
C ALA A 73 21.43 10.46 -22.04
N LYS A 74 22.02 9.27 -21.96
CA LYS A 74 21.34 8.01 -22.25
C LYS A 74 20.78 7.45 -20.95
N LEU A 75 19.47 7.61 -20.76
CA LEU A 75 18.78 7.14 -19.56
C LEU A 75 18.50 5.64 -19.65
N ASN A 76 18.77 4.91 -18.56
CA ASN A 76 18.39 3.53 -18.38
C ASN A 76 17.39 3.46 -17.22
N PRO A 77 16.08 3.60 -17.48
CA PRO A 77 15.09 3.56 -16.41
C PRO A 77 15.12 2.18 -15.73
N PRO A 78 14.99 2.12 -14.39
CA PRO A 78 14.95 0.86 -13.68
C PRO A 78 13.69 0.07 -14.08
N ALA A 79 13.84 -1.23 -14.27
CA ALA A 79 12.70 -2.12 -14.43
C ALA A 79 11.96 -2.25 -13.08
N VAL A 80 10.74 -1.70 -13.01
CA VAL A 80 9.88 -1.82 -11.84
C VAL A 80 8.93 -2.98 -12.05
N LYS A 81 8.89 -3.92 -11.11
CA LYS A 81 7.93 -5.04 -11.16
C LYS A 81 6.50 -4.51 -11.05
N PRO A 82 5.53 -5.11 -11.76
CA PRO A 82 4.12 -4.76 -11.59
C PRO A 82 3.67 -4.92 -10.14
N THR A 83 2.80 -4.04 -9.69
CA THR A 83 2.20 -4.08 -8.36
C THR A 83 0.71 -3.84 -8.43
N ILE A 84 -0.03 -4.37 -7.46
CA ILE A 84 -1.46 -4.16 -7.31
C ILE A 84 -1.66 -3.27 -6.08
N GLU A 85 -2.53 -2.28 -6.21
CA GLU A 85 -2.87 -1.37 -5.13
C GLU A 85 -4.36 -1.43 -4.80
N TYR A 86 -4.66 -1.42 -3.51
CA TYR A 86 -6.03 -1.40 -2.99
C TYR A 86 -6.21 -0.28 -1.98
N ASP A 87 -7.43 0.26 -1.93
CA ASP A 87 -7.90 1.14 -0.87
C ASP A 87 -8.96 0.45 -0.02
N LEU A 88 -8.92 0.73 1.28
CA LEU A 88 -9.92 0.35 2.26
C LEU A 88 -10.12 1.50 3.24
N LEU A 89 -11.34 2.00 3.36
CA LEU A 89 -11.69 2.94 4.43
C LEU A 89 -11.74 2.18 5.75
N THR A 90 -10.89 2.60 6.70
CA THR A 90 -10.79 1.97 8.02
C THR A 90 -11.35 2.84 9.13
N GLU A 91 -11.76 2.18 10.22
CA GLU A 91 -12.19 2.82 11.45
C GLU A 91 -11.14 2.67 12.56
N PRO A 92 -11.05 3.63 13.51
CA PRO A 92 -10.13 3.55 14.63
C PRO A 92 -10.30 2.27 15.46
N GLU A 93 -9.18 1.78 15.97
CA GLU A 93 -8.99 0.56 16.75
C GLU A 93 -9.44 -0.76 16.10
N LYS A 94 -9.93 -0.76 14.85
CA LYS A 94 -10.33 -1.98 14.14
C LYS A 94 -9.14 -2.70 13.51
N GLU A 95 -9.26 -4.04 13.45
CA GLU A 95 -8.32 -4.91 12.76
C GLU A 95 -8.93 -5.45 11.46
N TYR A 96 -8.09 -5.48 10.42
CA TYR A 96 -8.43 -5.96 9.08
C TYR A 96 -7.44 -7.06 8.69
N VAL A 97 -7.95 -8.18 8.20
CA VAL A 97 -7.16 -9.36 7.84
C VAL A 97 -7.27 -9.62 6.35
N PHE A 98 -6.12 -9.77 5.70
CA PHE A 98 -6.00 -10.03 4.27
C PHE A 98 -5.26 -11.33 4.04
N LYS A 99 -5.64 -12.05 2.99
CA LYS A 99 -4.96 -13.26 2.52
C LYS A 99 -4.64 -13.13 1.04
N VAL A 100 -3.57 -13.78 0.62
CA VAL A 100 -3.28 -13.95 -0.81
C VAL A 100 -4.23 -14.99 -1.40
N ASN A 101 -4.75 -14.69 -2.60
CA ASN A 101 -5.53 -15.63 -3.39
C ASN A 101 -4.68 -16.71 -4.06
#